data_AF-A0A8H6B9U6-F1
#
_entry.id   AF-A0A8H6B9U6-F1
#
_cell.length_a   1.000
_cell.length_b   1.000
_cell.length_c   1.000
_cell.angle_alpha   90.00
_cell.angle_beta   90.00
_cell.angle_gamma   90.00
#
_symmetry.space_group_name_H-M   'P 1'
#
loop_
_entity.id
_entity.type
_entity.pdbx_description
1 polymer ?
#
loop_
_entity_poly.entity_id
_entity_poly.type
_entity_poly.pdbx_seq_one_letter_code
_entity_poly.pdbx_strand_id
1 'polypeptide(L)'
;MQKEQKNGGSPQKTVSVAYIRAKRDLQEYEEIPGISIYYSESNPMHIKLTVRPTEGYYANGIFHFECQVPEDYPNRAPEFKCLERIYHPNIDLEGHVCLNILRNDWKPTLTLGLVFAGILHLFLHPNPNDPLNKDAANDLSKYPESYEHHVQTSMLGGYVGDLKFDSVWDSHKRRPFY
;
A
#
# COMPACT_ATOMS: atom_id res chain seq x y z
N MET A 1 9.19 64.19 -5.63
CA MET A 1 9.81 62.85 -5.51
C MET A 1 8.78 61.88 -4.96
N GLN A 2 8.11 61.14 -5.85
CA GLN A 2 7.28 59.99 -5.48
C GLN A 2 8.21 58.78 -5.31
N LYS A 3 8.01 58.00 -4.24
CA LYS A 3 8.47 56.61 -4.18
C LYS A 3 7.23 55.75 -3.96
N GLU A 4 6.75 55.14 -5.04
CA GLU A 4 5.79 54.05 -4.97
C GLU A 4 6.52 52.79 -4.50
N GLN A 5 6.05 52.21 -3.39
CA GLN A 5 6.40 50.86 -2.97
C GLN A 5 5.64 49.86 -3.85
N LYS A 6 6.36 49.09 -4.66
CA LYS A 6 5.82 47.89 -5.31
C LYS A 6 5.68 46.79 -4.26
N ASN A 7 4.44 46.48 -3.87
CA ASN A 7 4.09 45.25 -3.18
C ASN A 7 4.35 44.07 -4.13
N GLY A 8 5.41 43.31 -3.87
CA GLY A 8 5.66 42.03 -4.50
C GLY A 8 4.66 41.01 -3.97
N GLY A 9 3.55 40.80 -4.69
CA GLY A 9 2.69 39.65 -4.49
C GLY A 9 3.51 38.38 -4.66
N SER A 10 3.59 37.57 -3.60
CA SER A 10 4.12 36.21 -3.67
C SER A 10 3.45 35.45 -4.82
N PRO A 11 4.18 34.78 -5.71
CA PRO A 11 3.58 34.08 -6.83
C PRO A 11 2.60 33.02 -6.31
N GLN A 12 1.33 33.10 -6.76
CA GLN A 12 0.37 32.03 -6.55
C GLN A 12 0.97 30.75 -7.13
N LYS A 13 1.25 29.75 -6.28
CA LYS A 13 1.71 28.43 -6.73
C LYS A 13 0.66 27.88 -7.69
N THR A 14 0.98 27.82 -8.98
CA THR A 14 0.18 27.08 -9.97
C THR A 14 0.18 25.62 -9.54
N VAL A 15 -0.99 25.11 -9.23
CA VAL A 15 -1.20 23.73 -8.80
C VAL A 15 -0.85 22.79 -9.96
N SER A 16 -0.02 21.77 -9.72
CA SER A 16 0.41 20.83 -10.77
C SER A 16 -0.75 19.97 -11.27
N VAL A 17 -0.66 19.48 -12.52
CA VAL A 17 -1.65 18.56 -13.09
C VAL A 17 -1.77 17.30 -12.25
N ALA A 18 -0.63 16.78 -11.76
CA ALA A 18 -0.56 15.64 -10.86
C ALA A 18 -1.35 15.90 -9.56
N TYR A 19 -1.17 17.06 -8.93
CA TYR A 19 -1.94 17.43 -7.75
C TYR A 19 -3.44 17.49 -8.04
N ILE A 20 -3.84 18.15 -9.14
CA ILE A 20 -5.26 18.29 -9.50
C ILE A 20 -5.88 16.90 -9.71
N ARG A 21 -5.16 16.02 -10.40
CA ARG A 21 -5.61 14.66 -10.67
C ARG A 21 -5.69 13.79 -9.41
N ALA A 22 -4.65 13.80 -8.57
CA ALA A 22 -4.64 13.06 -7.30
C ALA A 22 -5.76 13.52 -6.36
N LYS A 23 -5.94 14.84 -6.23
CA LYS A 23 -7.03 15.41 -5.44
C LYS A 23 -8.40 14.94 -5.95
N ARG A 24 -8.63 14.93 -7.27
CA ARG A 24 -9.87 14.42 -7.85
C ARG A 24 -10.06 12.93 -7.54
N ASP A 25 -9.06 12.09 -7.78
CA ASP A 25 -9.12 10.65 -7.51
C ASP A 25 -9.46 10.35 -6.03
N LEU A 26 -8.95 11.17 -5.10
CA LEU A 26 -9.24 11.04 -3.67
C LEU A 26 -10.62 11.58 -3.28
N GLN A 27 -11.16 12.57 -3.99
CA GLN A 27 -12.51 13.10 -3.77
C GLN A 27 -13.59 12.18 -4.33
N GLU A 28 -13.29 11.46 -5.40
CA GLU A 28 -14.17 10.48 -6.04
C GLU A 28 -13.96 9.06 -5.46
N TYR A 29 -13.05 8.90 -4.49
CA TYR A 29 -12.82 7.61 -3.83
C TYR A 29 -14.05 7.19 -3.03
N GLU A 30 -14.57 6.01 -3.36
CA GLU A 30 -15.59 5.32 -2.58
C GLU A 30 -14.91 4.37 -1.58
N GLU A 31 -15.40 4.36 -0.33
CA GLU A 31 -14.84 3.52 0.73
C GLU A 31 -14.89 2.04 0.35
N ILE A 32 -13.74 1.37 0.52
CA ILE A 32 -13.61 -0.06 0.29
C ILE A 32 -13.54 -0.76 1.65
N PRO A 33 -14.42 -1.74 1.95
CA PRO A 33 -14.32 -2.52 3.18
C PRO A 33 -12.93 -3.13 3.36
N GLY A 34 -12.35 -2.98 4.55
CA GLY A 34 -10.99 -3.43 4.84
C GLY A 34 -9.90 -2.47 4.39
N ILE A 35 -10.24 -1.29 3.86
CA ILE A 35 -9.29 -0.22 3.57
C ILE A 35 -9.66 1.03 4.37
N SER A 36 -8.65 1.72 4.89
CA SER A 36 -8.78 3.08 5.39
C SER A 36 -7.66 3.93 4.80
N ILE A 37 -7.97 5.15 4.36
CA ILE A 37 -6.98 6.09 3.85
C ILE A 37 -6.90 7.34 4.73
N TYR A 38 -5.71 7.91 4.83
CA TYR A 38 -5.47 9.19 5.47
C TYR A 38 -4.54 10.02 4.59
N TYR A 39 -4.94 11.24 4.27
CA TYR A 39 -4.13 12.20 3.55
C TYR A 39 -4.45 13.61 4.05
N SER A 40 -3.50 14.54 3.90
CA SER A 40 -3.75 15.94 4.19
C SER A 40 -4.35 16.61 2.96
N GLU A 41 -5.39 17.42 3.11
CA GLU A 41 -5.90 18.25 1.99
C GLU A 41 -4.83 19.17 1.40
N SER A 42 -3.85 19.57 2.23
CA SER A 42 -2.71 20.38 1.79
C SER A 42 -1.63 19.58 1.04
N ASN A 43 -1.64 18.25 1.16
CA ASN A 43 -0.70 17.35 0.50
C ASN A 43 -1.39 16.03 0.09
N PRO A 44 -2.22 16.05 -0.97
CA PRO A 44 -2.87 14.86 -1.52
C PRO A 44 -1.88 13.93 -2.26
N MET A 45 -0.61 14.34 -2.40
CA MET A 45 0.43 13.57 -3.08
C MET A 45 1.07 12.52 -2.16
N HIS A 46 0.80 12.56 -0.85
CA HIS A 46 1.25 11.56 0.11
C HIS A 46 0.03 11.04 0.89
N ILE A 47 -0.22 9.74 0.75
CA ILE A 47 -1.38 9.06 1.33
C ILE A 47 -0.88 7.92 2.21
N LYS A 48 -1.44 7.81 3.41
CA LYS A 48 -1.29 6.63 4.26
C LYS A 48 -2.49 5.72 4.05
N LEU A 49 -2.23 4.45 3.82
CA LEU A 49 -3.23 3.42 3.60
C LEU A 49 -3.11 2.38 4.71
N THR A 50 -4.22 2.00 5.33
CA THR A 50 -4.31 0.85 6.23
C THR A 50 -5.17 -0.22 5.60
N VAL A 51 -4.63 -1.43 5.49
CA VAL A 51 -5.30 -2.61 4.94
C VAL A 51 -5.62 -3.58 6.07
N ARG A 52 -6.87 -4.05 6.11
CA ARG A 52 -7.44 -4.96 7.11
C ARG A 52 -8.22 -6.07 6.41
N PRO A 53 -7.54 -7.12 5.91
CA PRO A 53 -8.21 -8.27 5.31
C PRO A 53 -9.10 -8.96 6.35
N THR A 54 -10.33 -9.27 5.97
CA THR A 54 -11.31 -9.95 6.84
C THR A 54 -11.33 -11.47 6.63
N GLU A 55 -10.71 -11.95 5.57
CA GLU A 55 -10.65 -13.35 5.16
C GLU A 55 -9.29 -13.69 4.54
N GLY A 56 -9.09 -14.96 4.21
CA GLY A 56 -7.83 -15.47 3.65
C GLY A 56 -6.70 -15.57 4.68
N TYR A 57 -5.49 -15.84 4.17
CA TYR A 57 -4.31 -16.11 5.02
C TYR A 57 -3.95 -14.96 5.97
N TYR A 58 -4.27 -13.72 5.58
CA TYR A 58 -3.92 -12.49 6.29
C TYR A 58 -5.08 -11.91 7.11
N ALA A 59 -6.14 -12.69 7.32
CA ALA A 59 -7.28 -12.27 8.12
C ALA A 59 -6.84 -11.84 9.53
N ASN A 60 -7.49 -10.79 10.06
CA ASN A 60 -7.18 -10.18 11.36
C ASN A 60 -5.83 -9.44 11.44
N GLY A 61 -5.13 -9.29 10.32
CA GLY A 61 -3.96 -8.41 10.22
C GLY A 61 -4.33 -6.94 10.01
N ILE A 62 -3.42 -6.06 10.41
CA ILE A 62 -3.45 -4.63 10.11
C ILE A 62 -2.12 -4.25 9.48
N PHE A 63 -2.16 -3.84 8.21
CA PHE A 63 -0.96 -3.53 7.42
C PHE A 63 -0.99 -2.07 7.01
N HIS A 64 0.12 -1.37 7.18
CA HIS A 64 0.23 0.05 6.83
C HIS A 64 1.10 0.24 5.59
N PHE A 65 0.65 1.15 4.74
CA PHE A 65 1.36 1.53 3.53
C PHE A 65 1.50 3.04 3.44
N GLU A 66 2.64 3.47 2.95
CA GLU A 66 2.81 4.82 2.40
C GLU A 66 2.66 4.77 0.88
N CYS A 67 1.84 5.67 0.36
CA CYS A 67 1.62 5.88 -1.07
C CYS A 67 2.13 7.27 -1.44
N GLN A 68 3.10 7.31 -2.34
CA GLN A 68 3.66 8.53 -2.89
C GLN A 68 3.20 8.69 -4.34
N VAL A 69 2.40 9.72 -4.59
CA VAL A 69 2.02 10.12 -5.94
C VAL A 69 3.18 10.91 -6.56
N PRO A 70 3.65 10.57 -7.76
CA PRO A 70 4.76 11.29 -8.39
C PRO A 70 4.28 12.58 -9.09
N GLU A 71 5.20 13.51 -9.31
CA GLU A 71 4.90 14.82 -9.95
C GLU A 71 4.43 14.71 -11.41
N ASP A 72 4.69 13.57 -12.07
CA ASP A 72 4.24 13.25 -13.43
C ASP A 72 2.96 12.39 -13.46
N TYR A 73 2.28 12.19 -12.32
CA TYR A 73 0.97 11.53 -12.26
C TYR A 73 -0.05 12.24 -13.18
N PRO A 74 -0.86 11.52 -13.95
CA PRO A 74 -1.05 10.06 -14.00
C PRO A 74 -0.19 9.31 -15.04
N ASN A 75 0.83 9.94 -15.63
CA ASN A 75 1.67 9.26 -16.61
C ASN A 75 2.53 8.17 -15.98
N ARG A 76 3.01 8.40 -14.75
CA ARG A 76 3.65 7.39 -13.90
C ARG A 76 2.72 6.95 -12.78
N ALA A 77 2.80 5.67 -12.42
CA ALA A 77 2.05 5.08 -11.32
C ALA A 77 2.46 5.67 -9.96
N PRO A 78 1.57 5.69 -8.97
CA PRO A 78 1.95 5.94 -7.58
C PRO A 78 2.88 4.83 -7.05
N GLU A 79 3.77 5.19 -6.15
CA GLU A 79 4.67 4.25 -5.48
C GLU A 79 4.09 3.85 -4.12
N PHE A 80 4.11 2.55 -3.81
CA PHE A 80 3.63 2.02 -2.54
C PHE A 80 4.76 1.33 -1.78
N LYS A 81 4.78 1.54 -0.47
CA LYS A 81 5.68 0.88 0.46
C LYS A 81 4.92 0.36 1.67
N CYS A 82 4.97 -0.94 1.91
CA CYS A 82 4.52 -1.54 3.17
C CYS A 82 5.49 -1.14 4.28
N LEU A 83 4.96 -0.72 5.43
CA LEU A 83 5.76 -0.23 6.55
C LEU A 83 6.26 -1.37 7.43
N GLU A 84 5.52 -2.47 7.48
CA GLU A 84 5.88 -3.66 8.25
C GLU A 84 6.59 -4.70 7.38
N ARG A 85 7.57 -5.38 7.97
CA ARG A 85 8.13 -6.59 7.36
C ARG A 85 7.14 -7.74 7.54
N ILE A 86 6.59 -8.22 6.43
CA ILE A 86 5.58 -9.29 6.39
C ILE A 86 5.99 -10.44 5.48
N TYR A 87 5.48 -11.64 5.77
CA TYR A 87 5.72 -12.82 4.95
C TYR A 87 4.69 -12.87 3.82
N HIS A 88 4.99 -12.27 2.66
CA HIS A 88 4.05 -12.17 1.54
C HIS A 88 4.74 -12.35 0.17
N PRO A 89 4.22 -13.15 -0.78
CA PRO A 89 4.88 -13.42 -2.07
C PRO A 89 5.20 -12.16 -2.88
N ASN A 90 4.27 -11.21 -2.91
CA ASN A 90 4.36 -9.98 -3.72
C ASN A 90 4.90 -8.75 -2.97
N ILE A 91 5.41 -8.89 -1.74
CA ILE A 91 5.99 -7.79 -0.97
C ILE A 91 7.36 -8.25 -0.44
N ASP A 92 8.42 -7.49 -0.71
CA ASP A 92 9.75 -7.82 -0.19
C ASP A 92 9.94 -7.41 1.28
N LEU A 93 11.12 -7.73 1.83
CA LEU A 93 11.45 -7.46 3.24
C LEU A 93 11.69 -5.97 3.52
N GLU A 94 11.88 -5.17 2.46
CA GLU A 94 12.02 -3.71 2.49
C GLU A 94 10.68 -2.98 2.30
N GLY A 95 9.61 -3.72 1.98
CA GLY A 95 8.25 -3.23 1.84
C GLY A 95 7.84 -2.84 0.42
N HIS A 96 8.67 -3.07 -0.60
CA HIS A 96 8.26 -2.79 -1.98
C HIS A 96 7.17 -3.77 -2.42
N VAL A 97 6.25 -3.27 -3.25
CA VAL A 97 5.07 -4.03 -3.68
C VAL A 97 5.17 -4.37 -5.16
N CYS A 98 4.97 -5.65 -5.50
CA CYS A 98 4.77 -6.10 -6.88
C CYS A 98 3.27 -6.25 -7.17
N LEU A 99 2.70 -5.22 -7.79
CA LEU A 99 1.34 -5.24 -8.30
C LEU A 99 1.38 -4.84 -9.77
N ASN A 100 0.83 -5.67 -10.66
CA ASN A 100 0.98 -5.48 -12.12
C ASN A 100 0.48 -4.12 -12.60
N ILE A 101 -0.63 -3.63 -12.04
CA ILE A 101 -1.18 -2.32 -12.38
C ILE A 101 -0.31 -1.14 -11.92
N LEU A 102 0.67 -1.35 -11.02
CA LEU A 102 1.69 -0.34 -10.68
C LEU A 102 2.91 -0.36 -11.62
N ARG A 103 2.98 -1.35 -12.52
CA ARG A 103 4.13 -1.61 -13.39
C ARG A 103 3.69 -1.63 -14.85
N ASN A 104 3.67 -2.81 -15.46
CA ASN A 104 3.47 -2.99 -16.90
C ASN A 104 2.03 -2.71 -17.35
N ASP A 105 1.06 -2.85 -16.44
CA ASP A 105 -0.36 -2.64 -16.74
C ASP A 105 -0.87 -1.26 -16.29
N TRP A 106 0.03 -0.38 -15.83
CA TRP A 106 -0.35 0.99 -15.48
C TRP A 106 -0.88 1.73 -16.70
N LYS A 107 -2.02 2.40 -16.52
CA LYS A 107 -2.61 3.28 -17.51
C LYS A 107 -3.03 4.57 -16.83
N PRO A 108 -2.85 5.75 -17.45
CA PRO A 108 -3.32 7.02 -16.90
C PRO A 108 -4.82 7.07 -16.59
N THR A 109 -5.62 6.14 -17.11
CA THR A 109 -7.06 5.99 -16.83
C THR A 109 -7.35 5.29 -15.51
N LEU A 110 -6.38 4.61 -14.89
CA LEU A 110 -6.54 4.00 -13.57
C LEU A 110 -6.54 5.11 -12.50
N THR A 111 -7.35 4.91 -11.46
CA THR A 111 -7.48 5.84 -10.33
C THR A 111 -6.77 5.30 -9.10
N LEU A 112 -6.47 6.18 -8.13
CA LEU A 112 -5.94 5.75 -6.84
C LEU A 112 -6.85 4.73 -6.13
N GLY A 113 -8.17 4.88 -6.22
CA GLY A 113 -9.12 3.92 -5.66
C GLY A 113 -8.98 2.50 -6.22
N LEU A 114 -8.80 2.36 -7.55
CA LEU A 114 -8.53 1.06 -8.18
C LEU A 114 -7.21 0.45 -7.72
N VAL A 115 -6.20 1.28 -7.51
CA VAL A 115 -4.90 0.82 -6.98
C VAL A 115 -5.05 0.35 -5.54
N PHE A 116 -5.76 1.08 -4.68
CA PHE A 116 -6.02 0.66 -3.29
C PHE A 116 -6.75 -0.69 -3.25
N ALA A 117 -7.77 -0.87 -4.09
CA ALA A 117 -8.45 -2.16 -4.25
C ALA A 117 -7.47 -3.27 -4.66
N GLY A 118 -6.56 -2.97 -5.60
CA GLY A 118 -5.50 -3.89 -6.02
C GLY A 118 -4.52 -4.27 -4.90
N ILE A 119 -4.19 -3.33 -3.99
CA ILE A 119 -3.37 -3.63 -2.82
C ILE A 119 -4.10 -4.61 -1.89
N LEU A 120 -5.38 -4.36 -1.54
CA LEU A 120 -6.16 -5.32 -0.74
C LEU A 120 -6.28 -6.67 -1.44
N HIS A 121 -6.46 -6.69 -2.76
CA HIS A 121 -6.56 -7.93 -3.53
C HIS A 121 -5.32 -8.83 -3.38
N LEU A 122 -4.12 -8.27 -3.25
CA LEU A 122 -2.91 -9.07 -3.00
C LEU A 122 -3.01 -9.89 -1.70
N PHE A 123 -3.65 -9.37 -0.67
CA PHE A 123 -3.85 -10.10 0.60
C PHE A 123 -4.92 -11.19 0.49
N LEU A 124 -5.96 -10.97 -0.32
CA LEU A 124 -7.03 -11.94 -0.53
C LEU A 124 -6.60 -13.06 -1.47
N HIS A 125 -5.81 -12.72 -2.49
CA HIS A 125 -5.33 -13.62 -3.53
C HIS A 125 -3.84 -13.39 -3.80
N PRO A 126 -2.95 -13.85 -2.89
CA PRO A 126 -1.51 -13.74 -3.10
C PRO A 126 -1.09 -14.46 -4.38
N ASN A 127 -0.19 -13.85 -5.15
CA ASN A 127 0.20 -14.36 -6.46
C ASN A 127 1.63 -14.93 -6.39
N PRO A 128 1.83 -16.24 -6.60
CA PRO A 128 3.17 -16.82 -6.62
C PRO A 128 3.93 -16.56 -7.93
N ASN A 129 3.29 -15.97 -8.94
CA ASN A 129 3.94 -15.60 -10.21
C ASN A 129 4.63 -14.24 -10.08
N ASP A 130 5.87 -14.14 -10.59
CA ASP A 130 6.77 -12.97 -10.43
C ASP A 130 6.89 -12.45 -8.98
N PRO A 131 7.28 -13.32 -8.02
CA PRO A 131 7.28 -12.96 -6.61
C PRO A 131 8.51 -12.12 -6.24
N LEU A 132 8.33 -11.22 -5.29
CA LEU A 132 9.44 -10.52 -4.63
C LEU A 132 10.02 -11.37 -3.50
N ASN A 133 9.17 -12.09 -2.77
CA ASN A 133 9.57 -13.06 -1.76
C ASN A 133 9.41 -14.48 -2.32
N LYS A 134 10.52 -15.08 -2.75
CA LYS A 134 10.55 -16.40 -3.38
C LYS A 134 10.19 -17.53 -2.42
N ASP A 135 10.53 -17.40 -1.14
CA ASP A 135 10.24 -18.42 -0.13
C ASP A 135 8.74 -18.48 0.12
N ALA A 136 8.10 -17.33 0.34
CA ALA A 136 6.66 -17.22 0.50
C ALA A 136 5.90 -17.74 -0.74
N ALA A 137 6.38 -17.44 -1.95
CA ALA A 137 5.79 -17.94 -3.19
C ALA A 137 5.93 -19.46 -3.38
N ASN A 138 7.08 -20.02 -3.00
CA ASN A 138 7.33 -21.45 -3.05
C ASN A 138 6.43 -22.20 -2.06
N ASP A 139 6.31 -21.69 -0.82
CA ASP A 139 5.41 -22.24 0.18
C ASP A 139 3.96 -22.20 -0.30
N LEU A 140 3.50 -21.06 -0.80
CA LEU A 140 2.14 -20.92 -1.32
C LEU A 140 1.84 -21.93 -2.44
N SER A 141 2.81 -22.16 -3.33
CA SER A 141 2.62 -23.03 -4.50
C SER A 141 2.70 -24.52 -4.18
N LYS A 142 3.56 -24.92 -3.23
CA LYS A 142 3.89 -26.33 -2.99
C LYS A 142 3.42 -26.85 -1.64
N TYR A 143 3.31 -25.98 -0.64
CA TYR A 143 3.11 -26.33 0.76
C TYR A 143 2.10 -25.38 1.43
N PRO A 144 0.81 -25.37 0.99
CA PRO A 144 -0.17 -24.38 1.43
C PRO A 144 -0.39 -24.36 2.96
N GLU A 145 -0.34 -25.51 3.62
CA GLU A 145 -0.43 -25.58 5.09
C GLU A 145 0.79 -24.93 5.78
N SER A 146 1.99 -25.14 5.23
CA SER A 146 3.21 -24.49 5.72
C SER A 146 3.17 -22.98 5.49
N TYR A 147 2.66 -22.55 4.33
CA TYR A 147 2.47 -21.14 4.03
C TYR A 147 1.53 -20.49 5.03
N GLU A 148 0.37 -21.10 5.30
CA GLU A 148 -0.56 -20.61 6.31
C GLU A 148 0.09 -20.51 7.69
N HIS A 149 0.79 -21.55 8.13
CA HIS A 149 1.49 -21.54 9.40
C HIS A 149 2.55 -20.43 9.50
N HIS A 150 3.35 -20.24 8.44
CA HIS A 150 4.35 -19.18 8.36
C HIS A 150 3.72 -17.79 8.36
N VAL A 151 2.65 -17.57 7.60
CA VAL A 151 1.90 -16.30 7.61
C VAL A 151 1.41 -16.00 9.02
N GLN A 152 0.71 -16.94 9.67
CA GLN A 152 0.16 -16.71 11.01
C GLN A 152 1.26 -16.49 12.07
N THR A 153 2.33 -17.28 12.04
CA THR A 153 3.49 -17.11 12.92
C THR A 153 4.15 -15.75 12.72
N SER A 154 4.37 -15.34 11.46
CA SER A 154 4.97 -14.05 11.13
C SER A 154 4.09 -12.88 11.59
N MET A 155 2.77 -12.96 11.41
CA MET A 155 1.83 -11.91 11.80
C MET A 155 1.79 -11.66 13.31
N LEU A 156 2.10 -12.68 14.10
CA LEU A 156 2.24 -12.58 15.56
C LEU A 156 3.60 -12.03 16.01
N GLY A 157 4.47 -11.63 15.08
CA GLY A 157 5.82 -11.12 15.33
C GLY A 157 6.86 -12.22 15.55
N GLY A 158 6.58 -13.43 15.04
CA GLY A 158 7.44 -14.59 15.14
C GLY A 158 8.58 -14.61 14.12
N TYR A 159 9.23 -15.78 14.03
CA TYR A 159 10.29 -16.06 13.07
C TYR A 159 9.80 -17.05 12.01
N VAL A 160 10.24 -16.86 10.77
CA VAL A 160 10.17 -17.87 9.71
C VAL A 160 11.59 -18.12 9.25
N GLY A 161 12.11 -19.33 9.52
CA GLY A 161 13.55 -19.59 9.48
C GLY A 161 14.29 -18.67 10.47
N ASP A 162 15.32 -17.98 9.99
CA ASP A 162 16.13 -17.05 10.80
C ASP A 162 15.61 -15.59 10.74
N LEU A 163 14.55 -15.33 9.96
CA LEU A 163 14.03 -13.99 9.76
C LEU A 163 12.91 -13.67 10.75
N LYS A 164 13.08 -12.59 11.50
CA LYS A 164 12.03 -12.01 12.35
C LYS A 164 11.12 -11.09 11.53
N PHE A 165 9.82 -11.21 11.78
CA PHE A 165 8.77 -10.37 11.18
C PHE A 165 8.13 -9.44 12.22
N ASP A 166 7.49 -8.37 11.73
CA ASP A 166 6.79 -7.43 12.59
C ASP A 166 5.42 -7.99 13.01
N SER A 167 4.99 -7.66 14.22
CA SER A 167 3.65 -8.06 14.66
C SER A 167 2.60 -7.12 14.06
N VAL A 168 1.73 -7.70 13.25
CA VAL A 168 0.64 -7.00 12.54
C VAL A 168 -0.75 -7.51 12.95
N TRP A 169 -0.81 -8.47 13.87
CA TRP A 169 -2.06 -8.99 14.41
C TRP A 169 -2.86 -7.89 15.12
N ASP A 170 -4.15 -7.76 14.78
CA ASP A 170 -5.05 -6.85 15.48
C ASP A 170 -5.15 -7.24 16.96
N SER A 171 -4.61 -6.39 17.85
CA SER A 171 -4.60 -6.62 19.29
C SER A 171 -5.99 -6.75 19.92
N HIS A 172 -7.04 -6.28 19.24
CA HIS A 172 -8.43 -6.43 19.69
C HIS A 172 -9.02 -7.80 19.36
N LYS A 173 -8.36 -8.60 18.52
CA LYS A 173 -8.77 -9.96 18.17
C LYS A 173 -8.06 -10.96 19.09
N ARG A 174 -8.79 -11.97 19.55
CA ARG A 174 -8.19 -13.09 20.28
C ARG A 174 -7.16 -13.75 19.38
N ARG A 175 -5.93 -13.90 19.87
CA ARG A 175 -4.89 -14.66 19.17
C ARG A 175 -5.36 -16.12 19.03
N PRO A 176 -5.05 -16.78 17.90
CA PRO A 176 -5.27 -18.21 17.78
C PRO A 176 -4.49 -18.93 18.89
N PHE A 177 -5.15 -19.87 19.55
CA PHE A 177 -4.48 -20.80 20.46
C PHE A 177 -3.90 -21.90 19.57
N TYR A 178 -2.57 -22.05 19.55
CA TYR A 178 -1.90 -23.20 18.96
C TYR A 178 -1.78 -24.31 19.99
#